data_AF-A0A498QMJ7-F1
#
_entry.id   AF-A0A498QMJ7-F1
#
_cell.length_a   1.000
_cell.length_b   1.000
_cell.length_c   1.000
_cell.angle_alpha   90.00
_cell.angle_beta   90.00
_cell.angle_gamma   90.00
#
_symmetry.space_group_name_H-M   'P 1'
#
loop_
_entity.id
_entity.type
_entity.pdbx_description
1 polymer ?
#
loop_
_entity_poly.entity_id
_entity_poly.type
_entity_poly.pdbx_seq_one_letter_code
_entity_poly.pdbx_strand_id
1 'polypeptide(L)'
;MFQWSGAVEGRQSWGCHCRSTASCRPGTPTLTDAVTSATSSAYATLLPTVDTLSAILISLPSYDVNLFLDGVRQALQGDPAGIINAMGYPIAADTGLLTFLSFFLAYAYYCAATSIAGDVASLI
;
A
#
# COMPACT_ATOMS: atom_id res chain seq x y z
N MET A 1 7.90 -11.57 5.48
CA MET A 1 7.75 -12.17 6.82
C MET A 1 6.76 -11.31 7.59
N PHE A 2 5.48 -11.65 7.45
CA PHE A 2 4.42 -11.11 8.30
C PHE A 2 4.57 -11.82 9.65
N GLN A 3 5.07 -11.11 10.66
CA GLN A 3 5.22 -11.71 11.99
C GLN A 3 3.85 -11.73 12.67
N TRP A 4 3.19 -12.89 12.51
CA TRP A 4 2.02 -13.30 13.26
C TRP A 4 2.51 -13.88 14.59
N SER A 5 2.19 -13.21 15.70
CA SER A 5 2.33 -13.77 17.04
C SER A 5 1.08 -13.42 17.82
N GLY A 6 0.28 -14.44 18.12
CA GLY A 6 -0.91 -14.33 18.95
C GLY A 6 -0.59 -14.07 20.42
N ALA A 7 -1.65 -13.67 21.13
CA ALA A 7 -1.78 -13.55 22.59
C ALA A 7 -1.22 -12.28 23.27
N VAL A 8 -2.00 -11.19 23.16
CA VAL A 8 -2.29 -10.34 24.32
C VAL A 8 -3.77 -9.94 24.28
N GLU A 9 -4.52 -10.56 25.19
CA GLU A 9 -5.74 -10.10 25.85
C GLU A 9 -6.35 -8.77 25.34
N GLY A 10 -7.51 -8.85 24.69
CA GLY A 10 -8.59 -7.90 24.96
C GLY A 10 -8.91 -6.74 23.99
N ARG A 11 -8.18 -6.46 22.91
CA ARG A 11 -8.63 -5.48 21.88
C ARG A 11 -8.14 -5.82 20.48
N GLN A 12 -8.86 -6.73 19.83
CA GLN A 12 -8.67 -7.04 18.42
C GLN A 12 -9.58 -6.13 17.59
N SER A 13 -9.04 -5.03 17.09
CA SER A 13 -9.72 -4.20 16.09
C SER A 13 -9.09 -4.43 14.73
N TRP A 14 -9.77 -5.25 13.92
CA TRP A 14 -9.41 -5.60 12.55
C TRP A 14 -9.83 -4.49 11.58
N GLY A 15 -9.31 -3.27 11.78
CA GLY A 15 -9.61 -2.14 10.91
C GLY A 15 -8.72 -0.93 11.20
N CYS A 16 -9.04 0.20 10.56
CA CYS A 16 -8.40 1.52 10.76
C CYS A 16 -8.47 2.07 12.20
N HIS A 17 -8.90 1.25 13.17
CA HIS A 17 -9.07 1.64 14.56
C HIS A 17 -7.93 1.09 15.43
N CYS A 18 -7.14 2.05 15.92
CA CYS A 18 -6.25 2.05 17.09
C CYS A 18 -5.12 1.02 17.16
N ARG A 19 -4.04 1.26 16.39
CA ARG A 19 -2.68 0.79 16.70
C ARG A 19 -1.83 1.86 17.42
N SER A 20 -2.28 3.11 17.47
CA SER A 20 -1.61 4.19 18.22
C SER A 20 -2.38 4.54 19.48
N THR A 21 -1.63 4.77 20.54
CA THR A 21 -1.97 4.62 21.96
C THR A 21 -2.83 5.72 22.57
N ALA A 22 -3.30 6.71 21.80
CA ALA A 22 -4.04 7.86 22.33
C ALA A 22 -5.50 7.52 22.70
N SER A 23 -6.25 6.92 21.78
CA SER A 23 -7.67 6.58 21.95
C SER A 23 -7.92 5.27 22.72
N CYS A 24 -6.86 4.49 22.99
CA CYS A 24 -6.90 3.28 23.82
C CYS A 24 -6.37 3.48 25.24
N ARG A 25 -5.90 4.69 25.58
CA ARG A 25 -5.45 5.05 26.93
C ARG A 25 -6.67 5.41 27.80
N PRO A 26 -6.77 4.91 29.04
CA PRO A 26 -7.75 5.43 29.99
C PRO A 26 -7.34 6.86 30.37
N GLY A 27 -8.07 7.86 29.87
CA GLY A 27 -7.85 9.29 30.13
C GLY A 27 -8.18 10.16 28.91
N THR A 28 -8.29 11.48 29.12
CA THR A 28 -8.45 12.47 28.04
C THR A 28 -7.13 12.61 27.26
N PRO A 29 -7.13 12.49 25.92
CA PRO A 29 -5.92 12.65 25.12
C PRO A 29 -5.40 14.10 25.20
N THR A 30 -4.08 14.27 25.24
CA THR A 30 -3.46 15.60 25.19
C THR A 30 -3.22 16.04 23.76
N LEU A 31 -2.99 17.35 23.55
CA LEU A 31 -2.57 17.89 22.24
C LEU A 31 -1.33 17.16 21.70
N THR A 32 -0.37 16.85 22.58
CA THR A 32 0.86 16.14 22.22
C THR A 32 0.58 14.72 21.72
N ASP A 33 -0.38 14.02 22.32
CA ASP A 33 -0.79 12.68 21.88
C ASP A 33 -1.41 12.73 20.48
N ALA A 34 -2.29 13.70 20.24
CA ALA A 34 -2.92 13.91 18.93
C ALA A 34 -1.87 14.24 17.84
N VAL A 35 -0.94 15.15 18.12
CA VAL A 35 0.12 15.53 17.17
C VAL A 35 1.06 14.35 16.89
N THR A 36 1.45 13.61 17.91
CA THR A 36 2.35 12.44 17.78
C THR A 36 1.69 11.33 16.96
N SER A 37 0.41 11.06 17.24
CA SER A 37 -0.38 10.07 16.51
C SER A 37 -0.57 10.46 15.04
N ALA A 38 -0.91 11.73 14.77
CA ALA A 38 -1.06 12.24 13.41
C ALA A 38 0.24 12.17 12.61
N THR A 39 1.36 12.56 13.21
CA THR A 39 2.70 12.49 12.58
C THR A 39 3.09 11.05 12.29
N SER A 40 2.87 10.13 13.24
CA SER A 40 3.15 8.70 13.04
C SER A 40 2.30 8.10 11.91
N SER A 41 1.04 8.51 11.82
CA SER A 41 0.11 8.08 10.77
C SER A 41 0.54 8.58 9.40
N ALA A 42 0.97 9.85 9.30
CA ALA A 42 1.50 10.42 8.07
C ALA A 42 2.79 9.72 7.60
N TYR A 43 3.68 9.37 8.53
CA TYR A 43 4.89 8.62 8.20
C TYR A 43 4.56 7.19 7.73
N ALA A 44 3.60 6.54 8.39
CA ALA A 44 3.16 5.19 8.05
C ALA A 44 2.47 5.09 6.68
N THR A 45 1.82 6.15 6.18
CA THR A 45 1.27 6.17 4.80
C THR A 45 2.30 6.55 3.76
N LEU A 46 3.32 7.34 4.13
CA LEU A 46 4.40 7.70 3.22
C LEU A 46 5.32 6.50 2.90
N LEU A 47 5.64 5.65 3.87
CA LEU A 47 6.50 4.47 3.63
C LEU A 47 5.99 3.57 2.49
N PRO A 48 4.72 3.13 2.49
CA PRO A 48 4.13 2.35 1.40
C PRO A 48 4.15 3.06 0.05
N THR A 49 3.99 4.39 0.02
CA THR A 49 4.07 5.16 -1.24
C THR A 49 5.46 5.13 -1.83
N VAL A 50 6.49 5.23 -1.00
CA VAL A 50 7.88 5.21 -1.44
C VAL A 50 8.26 3.82 -1.93
N ASP A 51 7.79 2.76 -1.26
CA ASP A 51 7.99 1.38 -1.69
C ASP A 51 7.32 1.10 -3.05
N THR A 52 6.05 1.51 -3.17
CA THR A 52 5.28 1.49 -4.43
C THR A 52 6.00 2.24 -5.56
N LEU A 53 6.46 3.46 -5.29
CA LEU A 53 7.12 4.29 -6.28
C LEU A 53 8.45 3.67 -6.73
N SER A 54 9.21 3.10 -5.79
CA SER A 54 10.45 2.38 -6.09
C SER A 54 10.18 1.13 -6.91
N ALA A 55 9.12 0.38 -6.59
CA ALA A 55 8.68 -0.76 -7.39
C ALA A 55 8.29 -0.35 -8.81
N ILE A 56 7.58 0.76 -8.99
CA ILE A 56 7.21 1.29 -10.30
C ILE A 56 8.43 1.79 -11.09
N LEU A 57 9.36 2.49 -10.44
CA LEU A 57 10.48 3.10 -11.15
C LEU A 57 11.60 2.11 -11.48
N ILE A 58 11.76 1.06 -10.68
CA ILE A 58 12.91 0.15 -10.77
C ILE A 58 12.45 -1.24 -11.23
N SER A 59 11.46 -1.81 -10.54
CA SER A 59 11.04 -3.18 -10.76
C SER A 59 10.17 -3.34 -12.01
N LEU A 60 9.24 -2.41 -12.27
CA LEU A 60 8.34 -2.48 -13.44
C LEU A 60 9.11 -2.46 -14.77
N PRO A 61 10.00 -1.50 -15.06
CA PRO A 61 10.77 -1.52 -16.31
C PRO A 61 11.60 -2.79 -16.47
N SER A 62 12.13 -3.33 -15.36
CA SER A 62 12.89 -4.59 -15.38
C SER A 62 12.00 -5.80 -15.73
N TYR A 63 10.74 -5.79 -15.26
CA TYR A 63 9.75 -6.82 -15.54
C TYR A 63 9.20 -6.72 -16.96
N ASP A 64 8.93 -5.50 -17.44
CA ASP A 64 8.43 -5.23 -18.80
C ASP A 64 9.43 -5.66 -19.87
N VAL A 65 10.72 -5.46 -19.63
CA VAL A 65 11.78 -5.94 -20.55
C VAL A 65 11.72 -7.47 -20.67
N ASN A 66 11.50 -8.21 -19.58
CA ASN A 66 11.38 -9.66 -19.64
C ASN A 66 10.11 -10.11 -20.38
N LEU A 67 8.97 -9.44 -20.18
CA LEU A 67 7.73 -9.72 -20.91
C LEU A 67 7.82 -9.40 -22.40
N PHE A 68 8.49 -8.29 -22.75
CA PHE A 68 8.76 -7.92 -24.12
C PHE A 68 9.65 -8.97 -24.81
N LEU A 69 10.73 -9.40 -24.13
CA LEU A 69 11.62 -10.44 -24.64
C LEU A 69 10.89 -11.78 -24.83
N ASP A 70 9.99 -12.15 -23.91
CA ASP A 70 9.21 -13.38 -24.02
C ASP A 70 8.23 -13.33 -25.20
N GLY A 71 7.53 -12.21 -25.41
CA GLY A 71 6.68 -12.01 -26.59
C GLY A 71 7.46 -12.02 -27.91
N VAL A 72 8.66 -11.43 -27.94
CA VAL A 72 9.56 -11.50 -29.12
C VAL A 72 10.00 -12.95 -29.38
N ARG A 73 10.30 -13.74 -28.34
CA ARG A 73 10.61 -15.18 -28.51
C ARG A 73 9.43 -15.96 -29.05
N GLN A 74 8.20 -15.65 -28.64
CA GLN A 74 6.98 -16.26 -29.20
C GLN A 74 6.81 -15.89 -30.67
N ALA A 75 7.08 -14.63 -31.04
CA ALA A 75 7.05 -14.18 -32.43
C ALA A 75 8.09 -14.91 -33.31
N LEU A 76 9.31 -15.10 -32.80
CA LEU A 76 10.38 -15.83 -33.48
C LEU A 76 10.12 -17.34 -33.58
N GLN A 77 9.32 -17.91 -32.68
CA GLN A 77 8.92 -19.31 -32.68
C GLN A 77 7.72 -19.60 -33.61
N GLY A 78 7.21 -18.58 -34.32
CA GLY A 78 6.18 -18.73 -35.35
C GLY A 78 4.77 -18.38 -34.89
N ASP A 79 4.59 -17.83 -33.69
CA ASP A 79 3.28 -17.32 -33.25
C ASP A 79 3.12 -15.85 -33.71
N PRO A 80 2.23 -15.55 -34.67
CA PRO A 80 1.98 -14.18 -35.12
C PRO A 80 1.44 -13.27 -34.01
N ALA A 81 0.86 -13.83 -32.94
CA ALA A 81 0.42 -13.07 -31.78
C ALA A 81 1.58 -12.63 -30.87
N GLY A 82 2.80 -13.16 -31.03
CA GLY A 82 3.94 -12.86 -30.18
C GLY A 82 4.33 -11.37 -30.13
N ILE A 83 4.19 -10.65 -31.25
CA ILE A 83 4.44 -9.19 -31.28
C ILE A 83 3.34 -8.42 -30.55
N ILE A 84 2.08 -8.87 -30.67
CA ILE A 84 0.95 -8.29 -29.95
C ILE A 84 1.09 -8.56 -28.45
N ASN A 85 1.52 -9.76 -28.07
CA ASN A 85 1.81 -10.15 -26.69
C ASN A 85 2.99 -9.36 -26.10
N ALA A 86 4.06 -9.13 -26.88
CA ALA A 86 5.22 -8.37 -26.44
C ALA A 86 4.86 -6.92 -26.04
N MET A 87 3.86 -6.34 -26.69
CA MET A 87 3.36 -4.99 -26.38
C MET A 87 2.16 -5.00 -25.41
N GLY A 88 1.32 -6.02 -25.49
CA GLY A 88 0.09 -6.14 -24.71
C GLY A 88 0.31 -6.64 -23.28
N TYR A 89 1.27 -7.54 -23.05
CA TYR A 89 1.58 -8.03 -21.70
C TYR A 89 2.10 -6.95 -20.75
N PRO A 90 3.02 -6.06 -21.15
CA PRO A 90 3.43 -4.93 -20.30
C PRO A 90 2.24 -4.06 -19.88
N ILE A 91 1.38 -3.68 -20.84
CA ILE A 91 0.21 -2.82 -20.57
C ILE A 91 -0.81 -3.51 -19.66
N ALA A 92 -1.07 -4.81 -19.87
CA ALA A 92 -1.98 -5.58 -19.03
C ALA A 92 -1.43 -5.77 -17.60
N ALA A 93 -0.11 -5.99 -17.48
CA ALA A 93 0.56 -6.08 -16.19
C ALA A 93 0.48 -4.75 -15.43
N ASP A 94 0.81 -3.63 -16.07
CA ASP A 94 0.75 -2.30 -15.48
C ASP A 94 -0.66 -1.93 -15.03
N THR A 95 -1.67 -2.14 -15.87
CA THR A 95 -3.07 -1.80 -15.54
C THR A 95 -3.60 -2.62 -14.36
N GLY A 96 -3.27 -3.92 -14.30
CA GLY A 96 -3.61 -4.77 -13.16
C GLY A 96 -2.87 -4.36 -11.88
N LEU A 97 -1.55 -4.13 -11.99
CA LEU A 97 -0.71 -3.76 -10.86
C LEU A 97 -1.12 -2.40 -10.28
N LEU A 98 -1.29 -1.38 -11.14
CA LEU A 98 -1.70 -0.03 -10.73
C LEU A 98 -3.08 -0.01 -10.07
N THR A 99 -4.02 -0.83 -10.56
CA THR A 99 -5.34 -0.96 -9.93
C THR A 99 -5.21 -1.51 -8.52
N PHE A 100 -4.42 -2.58 -8.35
CA PHE A 100 -4.19 -3.18 -7.05
C PHE A 100 -3.48 -2.20 -6.11
N LEU A 101 -2.39 -1.60 -6.55
CA LEU A 101 -1.63 -0.60 -5.79
C LEU A 101 -2.49 0.58 -5.34
N SER A 102 -3.32 1.10 -6.25
CA SER A 102 -4.24 2.20 -5.97
C SER A 102 -5.23 1.81 -4.87
N PHE A 103 -5.71 0.57 -4.85
CA PHE A 103 -6.61 0.08 -3.81
C PHE A 103 -5.92 0.04 -2.43
N PHE A 104 -4.72 -0.54 -2.33
CA PHE A 104 -3.99 -0.57 -1.05
C PHE A 104 -3.63 0.83 -0.56
N LEU A 105 -3.25 1.70 -1.49
CA LEU A 105 -2.87 3.06 -1.15
C LEU A 105 -4.09 3.89 -0.71
N ALA A 106 -5.22 3.76 -1.40
CA ALA A 106 -6.48 4.39 -0.99
C ALA A 106 -6.94 3.90 0.38
N TYR A 107 -6.83 2.59 0.66
CA TYR A 107 -7.17 2.04 1.97
C TYR A 107 -6.25 2.58 3.08
N ALA A 108 -4.94 2.64 2.83
CA ALA A 108 -3.97 3.20 3.79
C ALA A 108 -4.26 4.68 4.10
N TYR A 109 -4.55 5.50 3.09
CA TYR A 109 -4.94 6.90 3.28
C TYR A 109 -6.27 7.05 4.01
N TYR A 110 -7.26 6.23 3.69
CA TYR A 110 -8.55 6.22 4.36
C TYR A 110 -8.40 5.92 5.86
N CYS A 111 -7.57 4.94 6.21
CA CYS A 111 -7.29 4.62 7.60
C CYS A 111 -6.56 5.74 8.35
N ALA A 112 -5.58 6.38 7.72
CA ALA A 112 -4.87 7.50 8.33
C ALA A 112 -5.80 8.70 8.57
N ALA A 113 -6.64 9.04 7.58
CA ALA A 113 -7.58 10.15 7.68
C ALA A 113 -8.60 9.96 8.81
N THR A 114 -9.17 8.76 8.94
CA THR A 114 -10.14 8.45 10.00
C THR A 114 -9.50 8.43 11.40
N SER A 115 -8.25 7.96 11.52
CA SER A 115 -7.51 8.00 12.79
C SER A 115 -7.21 9.44 13.23
N ILE A 116 -6.69 10.27 12.32
CA ILE A 116 -6.39 11.68 12.59
C ILE A 116 -7.67 12.45 12.95
N ALA A 117 -8.77 12.21 12.23
CA ALA A 117 -10.05 12.83 12.52
C ALA A 117 -10.59 12.43 13.90
N GLY A 118 -10.44 11.16 14.29
CA GLY A 118 -10.81 10.68 15.63
C GLY A 118 -9.97 11.32 16.74
N ASP A 119 -8.66 11.44 16.54
CA ASP A 119 -7.75 12.07 17.50
C ASP A 119 -8.07 13.56 17.70
N VAL A 120 -8.37 14.31 16.63
CA VAL A 120 -8.76 15.72 16.72
C VAL A 120 -10.15 15.88 17.34
N ALA A 121 -11.13 15.05 16.95
CA ALA A 121 -12.48 15.08 17.51
C ALA A 121 -12.50 14.77 19.02
N SER A 122 -11.51 14.02 19.52
CA SER A 122 -11.38 13.71 20.94
C SER A 122 -10.78 14.84 21.79
N LEU A 123 -10.26 15.90 21.16
CA LEU A 123 -9.62 17.03 21.83
C LEU A 123 -10.59 18.19 22.12
N ILE A 124 -11.79 18.18 21.52
CA ILE A 124 -12.84 19.20 21.65
C ILE A 124 -14.07 18.63 22.35
#